data_AF-A0A3L6PQ25-F1
#
_entry.id   AF-A0A3L6PQ25-F1
#
_cell.length_a   1.000
_cell.length_b   1.000
_cell.length_c   1.000
_cell.angle_alpha   90.00
_cell.angle_beta   90.00
_cell.angle_gamma   90.00
#
_symmetry.space_group_name_H-M   'P 1'
#
loop_
_entity.id
_entity.type
_entity.pdbx_description
1 polymer ?
#
loop_
_entity_poly.entity_id
_entity_poly.type
_entity_poly.pdbx_seq_one_letter_code
_entity_poly.pdbx_strand_id
1 'polypeptide(L)'
;MTKQGVVVPVPAEAAVAVPPNSAPLFPYPPPRAAAPGAAVRKKYLQMGAGNGAGARPGGWVESMRASSPTHARAAAALAADVDEDRRAAWMVEHPSALSEFDQVVAASKGKQIVVFLDYDGTLSPIVDDPDAAYMSDTMRRAVRSVAKHFPTAIVSGRCRDKVFEFVKLAELYYAGSHGMDIKGPAKGSRHTRAAKAKGVLFQPASQFLPMIEQVHESLVEKTKSIPGAKVENNKFCVSVHFRCVDEKSWSALADMVKSVLKDYPKLKLTQGRMVFEVRPTIKWDKGKALEFLLESLGFADCADVLPVYIGDDRTDEDAFKVLRRRGQGVGILVSKHPKETSASYSLQEPAEASATSLSLSLSLSLESSRSLPGGRAVGVAGLPPPPSASAPPLARPALATLTHIPLSL
;
A
#
# COMPACT_ATOMS: atom_id res chain seq x y z
N MET A 1 60.08 -19.43 12.14
CA MET A 1 59.13 -20.15 11.26
C MET A 1 57.81 -19.39 11.24
N THR A 2 57.29 -19.22 10.04
CA THR A 2 56.42 -18.14 9.56
C THR A 2 54.97 -18.19 10.06
N LYS A 3 54.45 -17.04 10.49
CA LYS A 3 53.01 -16.76 10.63
C LYS A 3 52.41 -16.61 9.22
N GLN A 4 51.39 -17.39 8.88
CA GLN A 4 50.54 -17.14 7.70
C GLN A 4 49.13 -16.81 8.18
N GLY A 5 48.79 -15.52 8.12
CA GLY A 5 47.41 -15.05 8.14
C GLY A 5 46.92 -14.99 6.69
N VAL A 6 45.87 -15.74 6.38
CA VAL A 6 45.14 -15.60 5.12
C VAL A 6 44.08 -14.53 5.33
N VAL A 7 44.34 -13.34 4.77
CA VAL A 7 43.37 -12.25 4.65
C VAL A 7 42.57 -12.51 3.38
N VAL A 8 41.27 -12.74 3.52
CA VAL A 8 40.32 -12.73 2.39
C VAL A 8 39.88 -11.28 2.16
N PRO A 9 40.05 -10.70 0.96
CA PRO A 9 39.65 -9.32 0.72
C PRO A 9 38.12 -9.20 0.62
N VAL A 10 37.58 -8.22 1.34
CA VAL A 10 36.20 -7.72 1.19
C VAL A 10 36.12 -7.01 -0.16
N PRO A 11 35.16 -7.34 -1.05
CA PRO A 11 35.01 -6.59 -2.30
C PRO A 11 34.50 -5.18 -2.00
N ALA A 12 35.22 -4.19 -2.53
CA ALA A 12 34.87 -2.78 -2.48
C ALA A 12 33.51 -2.53 -3.14
N GLU A 13 32.70 -1.66 -2.52
CA GLU A 13 31.51 -1.09 -3.13
C GLU A 13 31.90 -0.35 -4.42
N ALA A 14 31.58 -0.95 -5.55
CA ALA A 14 31.64 -0.26 -6.83
C ALA A 14 30.49 0.74 -6.88
N ALA A 15 30.81 2.02 -6.77
CA ALA A 15 29.90 3.11 -7.08
C ALA A 15 29.48 3.01 -8.55
N VAL A 16 28.24 2.58 -8.80
CA VAL A 16 27.65 2.62 -10.13
C VAL A 16 27.34 4.08 -10.45
N ALA A 17 28.11 4.65 -11.38
CA ALA A 17 27.84 5.97 -11.94
C ALA A 17 26.51 5.96 -12.69
N VAL A 18 25.55 6.75 -12.20
CA VAL A 18 24.27 7.01 -12.88
C VAL A 18 24.53 8.01 -14.01
N PRO A 19 24.07 7.76 -15.25
CA PRO A 19 24.23 8.71 -16.34
C PRO A 19 23.43 9.99 -16.08
N PRO A 20 23.97 11.19 -16.41
CA PRO A 20 23.29 12.45 -16.14
C PRO A 20 22.35 12.78 -17.31
N ASN A 21 21.13 12.25 -17.29
CA ASN A 21 19.96 12.95 -17.86
C ASN A 21 18.67 12.15 -17.65
N SER A 22 17.95 12.48 -16.60
CA SER A 22 16.49 12.49 -16.59
C SER A 22 16.08 13.30 -15.37
N ALA A 23 15.48 14.46 -15.59
CA ALA A 23 14.83 15.17 -14.50
C ALA A 23 13.82 14.19 -13.85
N PRO A 24 13.74 14.12 -12.51
CA PRO A 24 12.76 13.26 -11.88
C PRO A 24 11.37 13.67 -12.39
N LEU A 25 10.61 12.69 -12.89
CA LEU A 25 9.28 12.91 -13.48
C LEU A 25 8.27 13.49 -12.48
N PHE A 26 8.62 13.48 -11.20
CA PHE A 26 7.89 14.15 -10.14
C PHE A 26 8.85 15.13 -9.45
N PRO A 27 8.46 16.40 -9.26
CA PRO A 27 9.20 17.29 -8.37
C PRO A 27 9.00 16.78 -6.95
N TYR A 28 9.87 15.89 -6.50
CA TYR A 28 9.92 15.55 -5.09
C TYR A 28 10.32 16.82 -4.34
N PRO A 29 9.51 17.31 -3.38
CA PRO A 29 9.91 18.48 -2.61
C PRO A 29 11.27 18.20 -1.97
N PRO A 30 12.20 19.18 -1.97
CA PRO A 30 13.56 18.95 -1.48
C PRO A 30 13.54 18.44 -0.03
N PRO A 31 14.52 17.62 0.38
CA PRO A 31 14.65 17.20 1.78
C PRO A 31 14.70 18.45 2.67
N ARG A 32 13.80 18.56 3.65
CA ARG A 32 13.72 19.75 4.52
C ARG A 32 15.05 19.97 5.25
N ALA A 33 15.72 21.09 4.96
CA ALA A 33 16.71 21.66 5.88
C ALA A 33 15.98 22.17 7.13
N ALA A 34 16.54 21.95 8.32
CA ALA A 34 15.91 22.27 9.59
C ALA A 34 15.59 23.78 9.69
N ALA A 35 14.31 24.16 9.58
CA ALA A 35 13.86 25.53 9.80
C ALA A 35 13.91 25.90 11.31
N PRO A 36 14.08 27.19 11.67
CA PRO A 36 14.33 27.62 13.06
C PRO A 36 13.16 27.46 14.05
N GLY A 37 12.01 26.91 13.62
CA GLY A 37 10.88 26.56 14.48
C GLY A 37 10.82 25.07 14.89
N ALA A 38 11.73 24.23 14.39
CA ALA A 38 11.70 22.78 14.59
C ALA A 38 12.11 22.33 16.02
N ALA A 39 12.63 23.22 16.86
CA ALA A 39 13.14 22.89 18.19
C ALA A 39 12.06 22.37 19.15
N VAL A 40 10.81 22.83 19.03
CA VAL A 40 9.71 22.41 19.92
C VAL A 40 9.15 21.03 19.53
N ARG A 41 9.23 20.64 18.24
CA ARG A 41 8.76 19.31 17.76
C ARG A 41 9.83 18.23 17.80
N LYS A 42 11.12 18.59 17.81
CA LYS A 42 12.24 17.62 17.88
C LYS A 42 12.20 16.76 19.15
N LYS A 43 11.54 17.23 20.22
CA LYS A 43 11.36 16.48 21.48
C LYS A 43 10.39 15.29 21.34
N TYR A 44 9.47 15.31 20.38
CA TYR A 44 8.53 14.21 20.11
C TYR A 44 9.10 13.14 19.15
N LEU A 45 10.06 13.52 18.29
CA LEU A 45 10.65 12.64 17.27
C LEU A 45 11.67 11.63 17.81
N GLN A 46 12.16 11.79 19.05
CA GLN A 46 13.18 10.91 19.63
C GLN A 46 12.63 9.84 20.60
N MET A 47 11.35 9.88 20.96
CA MET A 47 10.74 8.86 21.84
C MET A 47 10.39 7.53 21.15
N GLY A 48 10.54 7.44 19.82
CA GLY A 48 10.24 6.23 19.04
C GLY A 48 11.44 5.32 18.71
N ALA A 49 12.66 5.69 19.13
CA ALA A 49 13.88 4.93 18.83
C ALA A 49 14.91 4.96 19.97
N GLY A 50 14.46 5.15 21.21
CA GLY A 50 15.30 5.10 22.40
C GLY A 50 15.19 3.75 23.10
N ASN A 51 16.29 3.00 23.13
CA ASN A 51 16.46 1.89 24.06
C ASN A 51 16.22 2.38 25.50
N GLY A 52 15.58 1.55 26.32
CA GLY A 52 14.93 1.94 27.55
C GLY A 52 15.77 2.75 28.55
N ALA A 53 15.19 3.85 29.02
CA ALA A 53 15.10 4.29 30.42
C ALA A 53 14.48 5.69 30.45
N GLY A 54 13.30 5.85 31.07
CA GLY A 54 12.81 7.17 31.49
C GLY A 54 11.90 7.96 30.54
N ALA A 55 10.87 7.33 29.93
CA ALA A 55 9.73 8.12 29.47
C ALA A 55 8.85 8.47 30.69
N ARG A 56 8.72 9.76 31.03
CA ARG A 56 7.80 10.22 32.09
C ARG A 56 6.37 9.71 31.78
N PRO A 57 5.58 9.30 32.79
CA PRO A 57 4.23 8.74 32.60
C PRO A 57 3.32 9.56 31.67
N GLY A 58 3.46 10.89 31.67
CA GLY A 58 2.67 11.79 30.81
C GLY A 58 2.94 11.67 29.30
N GLY A 59 4.15 11.33 28.87
CA GLY A 59 4.51 11.35 27.44
C GLY A 59 3.82 10.27 26.61
N TRP A 60 3.49 9.12 27.21
CA TRP A 60 2.77 8.04 26.53
C TRP A 60 1.28 8.35 26.41
N VAL A 61 0.66 8.86 27.47
CA VAL A 61 -0.75 9.26 27.44
C VAL A 61 -0.96 10.39 26.41
N GLU A 62 -0.04 11.34 26.33
CA GLU A 62 -0.04 12.37 25.27
C GLU A 62 0.08 11.75 23.87
N SER A 63 0.97 10.77 23.68
CA SER A 63 1.07 10.04 22.42
C SER A 63 -0.20 9.26 22.08
N MET A 64 -0.84 8.63 23.07
CA MET A 64 -2.13 7.93 22.92
C MET A 64 -3.25 8.90 22.56
N ARG A 65 -3.32 10.06 23.21
CA ARG A 65 -4.25 11.14 22.87
C ARG A 65 -4.06 11.62 21.43
N ALA A 66 -2.81 11.83 21.01
CA ALA A 66 -2.51 12.22 19.62
C ALA A 66 -2.95 11.18 18.59
N SER A 67 -3.03 9.90 18.98
CA SER A 67 -3.53 8.82 18.12
C SER A 67 -5.06 8.66 18.15
N SER A 68 -5.75 9.35 19.05
CA SER A 68 -7.21 9.32 19.21
C SER A 68 -7.92 10.25 18.23
N PRO A 69 -8.87 9.76 17.41
CA PRO A 69 -9.66 10.61 16.52
C PRO A 69 -10.42 11.72 17.23
N THR A 70 -10.93 11.47 18.45
CA THR A 70 -11.72 12.43 19.21
C THR A 70 -10.88 13.62 19.66
N HIS A 71 -9.67 13.36 20.16
CA HIS A 71 -8.72 14.40 20.55
C HIS A 71 -8.16 15.13 19.33
N ALA A 72 -7.91 14.43 18.22
CA ALA A 72 -7.51 15.07 16.97
C ALA A 72 -8.58 16.04 16.44
N ARG A 73 -9.86 15.67 16.52
CA ARG A 73 -10.99 16.54 16.14
C ARG A 73 -11.14 17.74 17.08
N ALA A 74 -11.03 17.53 18.39
CA ALA A 74 -11.10 18.62 19.36
C ALA A 74 -9.94 19.62 19.19
N ALA A 75 -8.72 19.12 18.94
CA ALA A 75 -7.56 19.95 18.66
C ALA A 75 -7.70 20.73 17.33
N ALA A 76 -8.27 20.11 16.30
CA ALA A 76 -8.55 20.77 15.02
C ALA A 76 -9.64 21.84 15.14
N ALA A 77 -10.71 21.58 15.89
CA ALA A 77 -11.80 22.53 16.11
C ALA A 77 -11.35 23.80 16.85
N LEU A 78 -10.37 23.69 17.75
CA LEU A 78 -9.77 24.82 18.46
C LEU A 78 -8.79 25.64 17.61
N ALA A 79 -8.43 25.16 16.41
CA ALA A 79 -7.42 25.77 15.54
C ALA A 79 -7.98 26.27 14.19
N ALA A 80 -9.31 26.34 14.05
CA ALA A 80 -10.02 26.47 12.77
C ALA A 80 -9.52 27.59 11.83
N ASP A 81 -9.19 28.78 12.34
CA ASP A 81 -8.73 29.90 11.50
C ASP A 81 -7.24 29.79 11.08
N VAL A 82 -6.41 29.06 11.84
CA VAL A 82 -5.00 28.83 11.52
C VAL A 82 -4.81 27.55 10.69
N ASP A 83 -5.84 26.69 10.65
CA ASP A 83 -5.82 25.39 9.97
C ASP A 83 -6.14 25.50 8.47
N GLU A 84 -6.93 26.49 8.02
CA GLU A 84 -7.21 26.67 6.58
C GLU A 84 -5.99 27.06 5.76
N ASP A 85 -5.23 28.09 6.17
CA ASP A 85 -4.01 28.52 5.48
C ASP A 85 -2.96 27.38 5.44
N ARG A 86 -2.83 26.66 6.56
CA ARG A 86 -1.92 25.52 6.66
C ARG A 86 -2.38 24.38 5.76
N ARG A 87 -3.68 24.14 5.65
CA ARG A 87 -4.25 23.13 4.76
C ARG A 87 -4.10 23.53 3.30
N ALA A 88 -4.32 24.80 2.95
CA ALA A 88 -4.10 25.32 1.61
C ALA A 88 -2.64 25.16 1.19
N ALA A 89 -1.68 25.60 2.02
CA ALA A 89 -0.26 25.41 1.77
C ALA A 89 0.12 23.92 1.63
N TRP A 90 -0.46 23.07 2.47
CA TRP A 90 -0.23 21.62 2.38
C TRP A 90 -0.82 20.99 1.11
N MET A 91 -1.97 21.45 0.64
CA MET A 91 -2.57 20.99 -0.63
C MET A 91 -1.77 21.48 -1.85
N VAL A 92 -1.02 22.58 -1.74
CA VAL A 92 -0.05 22.98 -2.78
C VAL A 92 1.16 22.04 -2.79
N GLU A 93 1.68 21.65 -1.62
CA GLU A 93 2.79 20.69 -1.51
C GLU A 93 2.38 19.25 -1.90
N HIS A 94 1.14 18.87 -1.63
CA HIS A 94 0.59 17.52 -1.84
C HIS A 94 -0.79 17.59 -2.50
N PRO A 95 -0.86 17.94 -3.80
CA PRO A 95 -2.13 18.15 -4.49
C PRO A 95 -2.96 16.88 -4.58
N SER A 96 -4.27 17.06 -4.81
CA SER A 96 -5.19 15.94 -4.97
C SER A 96 -4.78 15.08 -6.16
N ALA A 97 -4.64 13.77 -5.94
CA ALA A 97 -4.37 12.81 -7.01
C ALA A 97 -5.52 12.74 -8.04
N LEU A 98 -6.74 13.18 -7.65
CA LEU A 98 -7.87 13.28 -8.58
C LEU A 98 -7.76 14.50 -9.47
N SER A 99 -7.35 15.65 -8.90
CA SER A 99 -7.17 16.89 -9.66
C SER A 99 -5.97 16.81 -10.59
N GLU A 100 -4.89 16.18 -10.14
CA GLU A 100 -3.65 16.01 -10.92
C GLU A 100 -3.58 14.68 -11.66
N PHE A 101 -4.74 14.08 -11.94
CA PHE A 101 -4.81 12.75 -12.50
C PHE A 101 -4.11 12.64 -13.86
N ASP A 102 -4.23 13.67 -14.71
CA ASP A 102 -3.57 13.73 -16.02
C ASP A 102 -2.04 13.68 -15.90
N GLN A 103 -1.48 14.26 -14.83
CA GLN A 103 -0.03 14.18 -14.57
C GLN A 103 0.38 12.75 -14.21
N VAL A 104 -0.41 12.06 -13.39
CA VAL A 104 -0.17 10.66 -13.01
C VAL A 104 -0.24 9.77 -14.25
N VAL A 105 -1.22 9.99 -15.14
CA VAL A 105 -1.31 9.28 -16.42
C VAL A 105 -0.12 9.58 -17.30
N ALA A 106 0.25 10.85 -17.47
CA ALA A 106 1.39 11.24 -18.27
C ALA A 106 2.68 10.55 -17.79
N ALA A 107 2.90 10.48 -16.48
CA ALA A 107 4.05 9.80 -15.89
C ALA A 107 4.03 8.26 -16.03
N SER A 108 2.86 7.68 -16.32
CA SER A 108 2.67 6.25 -16.56
C SER A 108 2.89 5.83 -18.01
N LYS A 109 2.93 6.78 -18.96
CA LYS A 109 3.10 6.49 -20.39
C LYS A 109 4.39 5.70 -20.64
N GLY A 110 4.27 4.57 -21.34
CA GLY A 110 5.39 3.69 -21.67
C GLY A 110 5.92 2.86 -20.48
N LYS A 111 5.24 2.87 -19.33
CA LYS A 111 5.67 2.14 -18.13
C LYS A 111 4.67 1.07 -17.72
N GLN A 112 5.18 0.04 -17.05
CA GLN A 112 4.38 -0.96 -16.37
C GLN A 112 3.94 -0.43 -15.01
N ILE A 113 2.64 -0.34 -14.76
CA ILE A 113 2.12 0.13 -13.47
C ILE A 113 2.01 -1.06 -12.52
N VAL A 114 2.41 -0.87 -11.25
CA VAL A 114 2.19 -1.83 -10.17
C VAL A 114 1.49 -1.09 -9.03
N VAL A 115 0.37 -1.61 -8.55
CA VAL A 115 -0.46 -0.92 -7.56
C VAL A 115 -0.34 -1.58 -6.18
N PHE A 116 -0.11 -0.77 -5.17
CA PHE A 116 -0.03 -1.17 -3.77
C PHE A 116 -1.06 -0.37 -2.98
N LEU A 117 -1.88 -1.07 -2.20
CA LEU A 117 -2.99 -0.49 -1.47
C LEU A 117 -2.89 -0.91 -0.01
N ASP A 118 -2.84 0.06 0.89
CA ASP A 118 -3.15 -0.18 2.28
C ASP A 118 -4.65 -0.51 2.47
N TYR A 119 -5.03 -1.06 3.61
CA TYR A 119 -6.41 -1.49 3.87
C TYR A 119 -7.18 -0.54 4.80
N ASP A 120 -6.80 -0.44 6.07
CA ASP A 120 -7.56 0.28 7.10
C ASP A 120 -7.33 1.78 6.99
N GLY A 121 -8.37 2.56 6.72
CA GLY A 121 -8.24 4.01 6.49
C GLY A 121 -7.94 4.39 5.05
N THR A 122 -7.70 3.38 4.20
CA THR A 122 -7.44 3.52 2.77
C THR A 122 -8.57 2.90 1.93
N LEU A 123 -8.77 1.58 2.03
CA LEU A 123 -9.82 0.85 1.31
C LEU A 123 -11.11 0.67 2.12
N SER A 124 -10.97 0.67 3.44
CA SER A 124 -12.07 0.62 4.40
C SER A 124 -12.02 1.86 5.29
N PRO A 125 -13.17 2.42 5.72
CA PRO A 125 -13.16 3.42 6.76
C PRO A 125 -12.56 2.86 8.06
N ILE A 126 -11.98 3.76 8.87
CA ILE A 126 -11.56 3.46 10.23
C ILE A 126 -12.80 3.35 11.12
N VAL A 127 -13.03 2.16 11.66
CA VAL A 127 -14.17 1.83 12.53
C VAL A 127 -13.70 1.52 13.95
N ASP A 128 -14.64 1.41 14.89
CA ASP A 128 -14.32 1.16 16.29
C ASP A 128 -14.04 -0.33 16.57
N ASP A 129 -14.86 -1.22 16.02
CA ASP A 129 -14.58 -2.65 16.03
C ASP A 129 -13.70 -3.03 14.83
N PRO A 130 -12.44 -3.47 15.03
CA PRO A 130 -11.58 -3.88 13.93
C PRO A 130 -12.13 -5.07 13.12
N ASP A 131 -13.10 -5.83 13.63
CA ASP A 131 -13.75 -6.92 12.88
C ASP A 131 -14.86 -6.43 11.95
N ALA A 132 -15.27 -5.16 12.07
CA ALA A 132 -16.29 -4.52 11.25
C ALA A 132 -15.71 -3.60 10.15
N ALA A 133 -14.39 -3.64 9.92
CA ALA A 133 -13.70 -2.80 8.94
C ALA A 133 -13.88 -3.33 7.51
N TYR A 134 -15.11 -3.43 7.03
CA TYR A 134 -15.42 -3.92 5.69
C TYR A 134 -15.29 -2.81 4.63
N MET A 135 -14.65 -3.14 3.50
CA MET A 135 -14.75 -2.31 2.30
C MET A 135 -16.15 -2.41 1.66
N SER A 136 -16.59 -1.35 0.99
CA SER A 136 -17.83 -1.37 0.23
C SER A 136 -17.74 -2.26 -1.01
N ASP A 137 -18.88 -2.73 -1.52
CA ASP A 137 -18.90 -3.50 -2.77
C ASP A 137 -18.41 -2.68 -3.97
N THR A 138 -18.65 -1.36 -3.96
CA THR A 138 -18.12 -0.44 -4.96
C THR A 138 -16.59 -0.42 -4.92
N MET A 139 -15.98 -0.32 -3.73
CA MET A 139 -14.52 -0.38 -3.57
C MET A 139 -13.99 -1.73 -4.05
N ARG A 140 -14.62 -2.83 -3.65
CA ARG A 140 -14.22 -4.19 -4.07
C ARG A 140 -14.23 -4.33 -5.59
N ARG A 141 -15.26 -3.82 -6.27
CA ARG A 141 -15.34 -3.79 -7.73
C ARG A 141 -14.23 -2.93 -8.36
N ALA A 142 -13.92 -1.77 -7.77
CA ALA A 142 -12.85 -0.91 -8.22
C ALA A 142 -11.47 -1.59 -8.11
N VAL A 143 -11.14 -2.17 -6.96
CA VAL A 143 -9.88 -2.92 -6.77
C VAL A 143 -9.79 -4.10 -7.75
N ARG A 144 -10.88 -4.85 -7.94
CA ARG A 144 -10.95 -5.92 -8.95
C ARG A 144 -10.71 -5.39 -10.37
N SER A 145 -11.25 -4.21 -10.70
CA SER A 145 -11.04 -3.58 -12.00
C SER A 145 -9.56 -3.26 -12.22
N VAL A 146 -8.90 -2.63 -11.24
CA VAL A 146 -7.47 -2.34 -11.27
C VAL A 146 -6.64 -3.62 -11.44
N ALA A 147 -6.96 -4.67 -10.68
CA ALA A 147 -6.24 -5.95 -10.72
C ALA A 147 -6.36 -6.70 -12.05
N LYS A 148 -7.41 -6.45 -12.85
CA LYS A 148 -7.49 -7.01 -14.22
C LYS A 148 -6.39 -6.48 -15.11
N HIS A 149 -5.92 -5.25 -14.87
CA HIS A 149 -5.02 -4.52 -15.73
C HIS A 149 -3.59 -4.43 -15.19
N PHE A 150 -3.41 -4.41 -13.86
CA PHE A 150 -2.11 -4.22 -13.22
C PHE A 150 -1.88 -5.25 -12.11
N PRO A 151 -0.63 -5.70 -11.89
CA PRO A 151 -0.30 -6.39 -10.65
C PRO A 151 -0.68 -5.49 -9.47
N THR A 152 -1.49 -6.03 -8.57
CA THR A 152 -2.06 -5.28 -7.45
C THR A 152 -1.82 -6.03 -6.15
N ALA A 153 -1.33 -5.33 -5.13
CA ALA A 153 -1.03 -5.88 -3.81
C ALA A 153 -1.78 -5.12 -2.70
N ILE A 154 -2.37 -5.86 -1.78
CA ILE A 154 -2.85 -5.31 -0.50
C ILE A 154 -1.72 -5.41 0.52
N VAL A 155 -1.35 -4.30 1.16
CA VAL A 155 -0.29 -4.22 2.16
C VAL A 155 -0.89 -3.74 3.48
N SER A 156 -1.06 -4.63 4.45
CA SER A 156 -1.81 -4.35 5.68
C SER A 156 -1.05 -4.73 6.95
N GLY A 157 -1.34 -4.03 8.03
CA GLY A 157 -0.92 -4.42 9.38
C GLY A 157 -1.61 -5.69 9.89
N ARG A 158 -2.80 -6.01 9.37
CA ARG A 158 -3.58 -7.20 9.73
C ARG A 158 -2.93 -8.48 9.24
N CYS A 159 -3.23 -9.61 9.88
CA CYS A 159 -2.81 -10.90 9.31
C CYS A 159 -3.42 -11.10 7.91
N ARG A 160 -2.68 -11.85 7.09
CA ARG A 160 -3.00 -12.05 5.68
C ARG A 160 -4.38 -12.66 5.47
N ASP A 161 -4.74 -13.64 6.30
CA ASP A 161 -5.99 -14.38 6.16
C ASP A 161 -7.20 -13.48 6.51
N LYS A 162 -7.08 -12.62 7.53
CA LYS A 162 -8.13 -11.66 7.89
C LYS A 162 -8.35 -10.58 6.83
N VAL A 163 -7.28 -9.96 6.33
CA VAL A 163 -7.43 -8.97 5.24
C VAL A 163 -7.94 -9.63 3.95
N PHE A 164 -7.58 -10.88 3.69
CA PHE A 164 -8.17 -11.66 2.61
C PHE A 164 -9.68 -11.84 2.80
N GLU A 165 -10.15 -12.19 4.00
CA GLU A 165 -11.59 -12.33 4.29
C GLU A 165 -12.37 -11.02 4.10
N PHE A 166 -11.73 -9.86 4.31
CA PHE A 166 -12.39 -8.60 4.01
C PHE A 166 -12.40 -8.27 2.51
N VAL A 167 -11.29 -8.53 1.80
CA VAL A 167 -11.10 -8.13 0.39
C VAL A 167 -11.69 -9.15 -0.60
N LYS A 168 -11.60 -10.45 -0.33
CA LYS A 168 -12.13 -11.58 -1.12
C LYS A 168 -11.80 -11.52 -2.63
N LEU A 169 -10.55 -11.20 -2.96
CA LEU A 169 -10.04 -11.15 -4.35
C LEU A 169 -8.79 -12.03 -4.49
N ALA A 170 -8.97 -13.27 -4.96
CA ALA A 170 -7.91 -14.27 -5.05
C ALA A 170 -6.82 -13.96 -6.09
N GLU A 171 -7.06 -12.99 -6.97
CA GLU A 171 -6.14 -12.52 -7.99
C GLU A 171 -5.07 -11.54 -7.47
N LEU A 172 -5.20 -11.04 -6.23
CA LEU A 172 -4.27 -10.07 -5.65
C LEU A 172 -3.07 -10.72 -4.95
N TYR A 173 -2.03 -9.93 -4.77
CA TYR A 173 -1.00 -10.20 -3.78
C TYR A 173 -1.46 -9.68 -2.42
N TYR A 174 -1.13 -10.40 -1.35
CA TYR A 174 -1.45 -10.00 0.02
C TYR A 174 -0.20 -10.01 0.87
N ALA A 175 0.12 -8.87 1.45
CA ALA A 175 1.20 -8.65 2.38
C ALA A 175 0.60 -8.27 3.74
N GLY A 176 0.35 -9.28 4.57
CA GLY A 176 -0.17 -9.09 5.93
C GLY A 176 0.95 -8.90 6.95
N SER A 177 0.57 -8.58 8.18
CA SER A 177 1.47 -8.40 9.32
C SER A 177 2.55 -7.35 9.05
N HIS A 178 2.17 -6.20 8.48
CA HIS A 178 3.09 -5.15 8.03
C HIS A 178 4.08 -5.64 6.96
N GLY A 179 3.61 -6.59 6.14
CA GLY A 179 4.39 -7.22 5.06
C GLY A 179 5.31 -8.35 5.49
N MET A 180 5.19 -8.88 6.73
CA MET A 180 5.93 -10.07 7.16
C MET A 180 5.26 -11.40 6.75
N ASP A 181 4.05 -11.37 6.20
CA ASP A 181 3.40 -12.54 5.58
C ASP A 181 2.90 -12.18 4.18
N ILE A 182 3.73 -12.45 3.17
CA ILE A 182 3.43 -12.13 1.78
C ILE A 182 3.03 -13.40 1.03
N LYS A 183 1.92 -13.36 0.31
CA LYS A 183 1.49 -14.41 -0.61
C LYS A 183 0.96 -13.83 -1.91
N GLY A 184 1.37 -14.41 -3.04
CA GLY A 184 0.81 -14.12 -4.36
C GLY A 184 -0.38 -15.00 -4.74
N PRO A 185 -1.06 -14.68 -5.84
CA PRO A 185 -2.19 -15.46 -6.34
C PRO A 185 -1.75 -16.89 -6.74
N ALA A 186 -2.58 -17.88 -6.41
CA ALA A 186 -2.26 -19.29 -6.64
C ALA A 186 -2.07 -19.66 -8.12
N LYS A 187 -2.81 -18.99 -9.02
CA LYS A 187 -2.71 -19.19 -10.48
C LYS A 187 -1.61 -18.34 -11.14
N GLY A 188 -0.76 -17.68 -10.33
CA GLY A 188 0.19 -16.67 -10.81
C GLY A 188 -0.53 -15.40 -11.27
N SER A 189 0.23 -14.36 -11.62
CA SER A 189 -0.30 -13.14 -12.23
C SER A 189 -0.01 -13.15 -13.73
N ARG A 190 -0.99 -12.75 -14.55
CA ARG A 190 -0.79 -12.56 -16.00
C ARG A 190 0.18 -11.42 -16.33
N HIS A 191 0.52 -10.62 -15.32
CA HIS A 191 1.31 -9.39 -15.45
C HIS A 191 2.73 -9.52 -14.91
N THR A 192 3.21 -10.74 -14.62
CA THR A 192 4.59 -10.98 -14.16
C THR A 192 5.56 -11.06 -15.34
N ARG A 193 6.68 -10.33 -15.28
CA ARG A 193 7.78 -10.48 -16.25
C ARG A 193 8.64 -11.71 -15.97
N ALA A 194 8.66 -12.19 -14.73
CA ALA A 194 9.41 -13.37 -14.35
C ALA A 194 8.68 -14.66 -14.78
N ALA A 195 9.31 -15.47 -15.64
CA ALA A 195 8.84 -16.80 -16.06
C ALA A 195 8.71 -17.83 -14.89
N LYS A 196 9.05 -17.43 -13.66
CA LYS A 196 9.10 -18.27 -12.45
C LYS A 196 8.20 -17.79 -11.30
N ALA A 197 7.21 -16.92 -11.54
CA ALA A 197 6.29 -16.45 -10.49
C ALA A 197 5.27 -17.52 -9.98
N LYS A 198 5.68 -18.80 -9.90
CA LYS A 198 4.88 -19.85 -9.28
C LYS A 198 4.99 -19.69 -7.76
N GLY A 199 3.90 -19.23 -7.15
CA GLY A 199 3.69 -19.24 -5.70
C GLY A 199 4.62 -18.34 -4.91
N VAL A 200 4.47 -17.01 -5.02
CA VAL A 200 5.14 -16.08 -4.09
C VAL A 200 4.65 -16.39 -2.68
N LEU A 201 5.55 -16.81 -1.79
CA LEU A 201 5.35 -16.93 -0.35
C LEU A 201 6.61 -16.42 0.33
N PHE A 202 6.47 -15.45 1.23
CA PHE A 202 7.61 -14.87 1.94
C PHE A 202 7.25 -14.50 3.37
N GLN A 203 8.03 -15.04 4.31
CA GLN A 203 7.80 -14.94 5.74
C GLN A 203 9.14 -14.76 6.50
N PRO A 204 9.73 -13.55 6.47
CA PRO A 204 11.07 -13.30 6.98
C PRO A 204 11.17 -13.45 8.51
N ALA A 205 10.02 -13.44 9.20
CA ALA A 205 9.92 -13.53 10.65
C ALA A 205 9.47 -14.92 11.16
N SER A 206 9.50 -15.96 10.32
CA SER A 206 8.98 -17.30 10.66
C SER A 206 9.50 -17.85 12.00
N GLN A 207 10.77 -17.61 12.33
CA GLN A 207 11.38 -18.04 13.59
C GLN A 207 10.74 -17.42 14.85
N PHE A 208 9.99 -16.33 14.71
CA PHE A 208 9.35 -15.62 15.83
C PHE A 208 7.94 -16.12 16.14
N LEU A 209 7.35 -16.99 15.30
CA LEU A 209 5.96 -17.44 15.49
C LEU A 209 5.68 -18.00 16.90
N PRO A 210 6.52 -18.90 17.47
CA PRO A 210 6.27 -19.41 18.82
C PRO A 210 6.31 -18.31 19.89
N MET A 211 7.21 -17.33 19.74
CA MET A 211 7.34 -16.20 20.65
C MET A 211 6.15 -15.25 20.56
N ILE A 212 5.64 -15.00 19.34
CA ILE A 212 4.45 -14.17 19.13
C ILE A 212 3.21 -14.81 19.78
N GLU A 213 3.06 -16.13 19.67
CA GLU A 213 1.96 -16.84 20.32
C GLU A 213 2.02 -16.71 21.85
N GLN A 214 3.20 -16.95 22.45
CA GLN A 214 3.40 -16.79 23.89
C GLN A 214 3.08 -15.37 24.39
N VAL A 215 3.48 -14.35 23.63
CA VAL A 215 3.21 -12.95 23.95
C VAL A 215 1.73 -12.62 23.78
N HIS A 216 1.08 -13.16 22.76
CA HIS A 216 -0.36 -13.02 22.56
C HIS A 216 -1.13 -13.56 23.76
N GLU A 217 -0.88 -14.81 24.16
CA GLU A 217 -1.51 -15.43 25.34
C GLU A 217 -1.27 -14.61 26.62
N SER A 218 -0.02 -14.17 26.83
CA SER A 218 0.36 -13.34 27.98
C SER A 218 -0.37 -11.99 28.01
N LEU A 219 -0.53 -11.34 26.85
CA LEU A 219 -1.24 -10.06 26.73
C LEU A 219 -2.74 -10.24 26.92
N VAL A 220 -3.33 -11.29 26.37
CA VAL A 220 -4.75 -11.61 26.58
C VAL A 220 -5.04 -11.75 28.08
N GLU A 221 -4.24 -12.53 28.81
CA GLU A 221 -4.45 -12.74 30.24
C GLU A 221 -4.21 -11.46 31.05
N LYS A 222 -3.08 -10.76 30.83
CA LYS A 222 -2.75 -9.55 31.61
C LYS A 222 -3.73 -8.40 31.38
N THR A 223 -4.28 -8.26 30.18
CA THR A 223 -5.16 -7.13 29.83
C THR A 223 -6.64 -7.41 30.05
N LYS A 224 -7.01 -8.64 30.43
CA LYS A 224 -8.40 -9.09 30.67
C LYS A 224 -9.17 -8.23 31.67
N SER A 225 -8.47 -7.61 32.63
CA SER A 225 -9.05 -6.75 33.65
C SER A 225 -9.35 -5.32 33.19
N ILE A 226 -8.96 -4.93 31.96
CA ILE A 226 -9.21 -3.60 31.38
C ILE A 226 -10.41 -3.69 30.43
N PRO A 227 -11.59 -3.17 30.82
CA PRO A 227 -12.75 -3.16 29.95
C PRO A 227 -12.48 -2.41 28.64
N GLY A 228 -12.88 -3.00 27.52
CA GLY A 228 -12.73 -2.43 26.18
C GLY A 228 -11.36 -2.67 25.52
N ALA A 229 -10.38 -3.25 26.22
CA ALA A 229 -9.12 -3.67 25.60
C ALA A 229 -9.35 -4.94 24.78
N LYS A 230 -8.81 -4.98 23.56
CA LYS A 230 -8.90 -6.16 22.67
C LYS A 230 -7.51 -6.52 22.19
N VAL A 231 -7.10 -7.76 22.43
CA VAL A 231 -5.83 -8.31 21.95
C VAL A 231 -6.09 -9.15 20.71
N GLU A 232 -5.31 -8.95 19.66
CA GLU A 232 -5.45 -9.62 18.37
C GLU A 232 -4.12 -10.21 17.92
N ASN A 233 -4.11 -11.50 17.60
CA ASN A 233 -2.99 -12.18 16.97
C ASN A 233 -2.98 -11.94 15.46
N ASN A 234 -2.06 -11.11 15.00
CA ASN A 234 -1.82 -10.82 13.59
C ASN A 234 -0.68 -11.67 13.00
N LYS A 235 -0.43 -12.88 13.53
CA LYS A 235 0.58 -13.87 13.12
C LYS A 235 2.04 -13.47 13.36
N PHE A 236 2.50 -12.38 12.77
CA PHE A 236 3.83 -11.80 13.05
C PHE A 236 3.76 -10.50 13.84
N CYS A 237 2.59 -10.19 14.38
CA CYS A 237 2.32 -9.00 15.17
C CYS A 237 1.25 -9.34 16.21
N VAL A 238 1.33 -8.77 17.41
CA VAL A 238 0.20 -8.77 18.36
C VAL A 238 -0.28 -7.34 18.53
N SER A 239 -1.56 -7.11 18.31
CA SER A 239 -2.18 -5.79 18.43
C SER A 239 -3.02 -5.71 19.69
N VAL A 240 -2.79 -4.68 20.52
CA VAL A 240 -3.61 -4.36 21.69
C VAL A 240 -4.37 -3.08 21.39
N HIS A 241 -5.63 -3.22 21.03
CA HIS A 241 -6.54 -2.11 20.72
C HIS A 241 -7.03 -1.48 22.01
N PHE A 242 -6.94 -0.15 22.10
CA PHE A 242 -7.37 0.61 23.27
C PHE A 242 -8.42 1.68 22.94
N ARG A 243 -9.01 1.59 21.76
CA ARG A 243 -10.02 2.54 21.29
C ARG A 243 -11.26 2.59 22.16
N CYS A 244 -11.72 1.42 22.61
CA CYS A 244 -12.90 1.28 23.47
C CYS A 244 -12.55 1.29 24.97
N VAL A 245 -11.29 1.58 25.31
CA VAL A 245 -10.82 1.65 26.70
C VAL A 245 -11.02 3.06 27.23
N ASP A 246 -11.58 3.17 28.44
CA ASP A 246 -11.67 4.44 29.16
C ASP A 246 -10.29 5.09 29.29
N GLU A 247 -10.19 6.38 28.97
CA GLU A 247 -8.94 7.11 28.95
C GLU A 247 -8.17 7.04 30.29
N LYS A 248 -8.89 6.97 31.42
CA LYS A 248 -8.26 6.84 32.75
C LYS A 248 -7.45 5.54 32.91
N SER A 249 -7.75 4.53 32.09
CA SER A 249 -7.12 3.21 32.11
C SER A 249 -6.00 3.06 31.07
N TRP A 250 -5.77 4.08 30.22
CA TRP A 250 -4.75 4.02 29.15
C TRP A 250 -3.33 3.84 29.68
N SER A 251 -2.96 4.55 30.75
CA SER A 251 -1.64 4.43 31.38
C SER A 251 -1.43 3.03 31.94
N ALA A 252 -2.41 2.51 32.70
CA ALA A 252 -2.38 1.17 33.27
C ALA A 252 -2.24 0.09 32.17
N LEU A 253 -3.00 0.21 31.08
CA LEU A 253 -2.89 -0.69 29.94
C LEU A 253 -1.50 -0.63 29.30
N ALA A 254 -0.96 0.56 29.07
CA ALA A 254 0.38 0.73 28.49
C ALA A 254 1.46 0.08 29.37
N ASP A 255 1.34 0.20 30.69
CA ASP A 255 2.28 -0.39 31.64
C ASP A 255 2.17 -1.92 31.68
N MET A 256 0.97 -2.49 31.55
CA MET A 256 0.77 -3.94 31.40
C MET A 256 1.43 -4.48 30.14
N VAL A 257 1.22 -3.82 28.99
CA VAL A 257 1.84 -4.22 27.71
C VAL A 257 3.36 -4.17 27.82
N LYS A 258 3.92 -3.08 28.37
CA LYS A 258 5.36 -2.95 28.61
C LYS A 258 5.89 -4.02 29.55
N SER A 259 5.14 -4.35 30.61
CA SER A 259 5.53 -5.39 31.56
C SER A 259 5.67 -6.75 30.89
N VAL A 260 4.79 -7.11 29.94
CA VAL A 260 4.98 -8.35 29.15
C VAL A 260 6.28 -8.28 28.37
N LEU A 261 6.54 -7.17 27.67
CA LEU A 261 7.68 -7.07 26.77
C LEU A 261 9.06 -7.03 27.42
N LYS A 262 9.16 -6.83 28.74
CA LYS A 262 10.44 -6.88 29.46
C LYS A 262 11.17 -8.22 29.25
N ASP A 263 10.41 -9.30 29.13
CA ASP A 263 10.94 -10.65 28.97
C ASP A 263 11.24 -11.01 27.50
N TYR A 264 10.92 -10.12 26.55
CA TYR A 264 11.02 -10.37 25.10
C TYR A 264 11.84 -9.28 24.38
N PRO A 265 13.17 -9.18 24.62
CA PRO A 265 14.02 -8.12 24.06
C PRO A 265 14.15 -8.16 22.53
N LYS A 266 13.76 -9.27 21.89
CA LYS A 266 13.74 -9.42 20.43
C LYS A 266 12.45 -8.89 19.79
N LEU A 267 11.52 -8.36 20.58
CA LEU A 267 10.32 -7.70 20.11
C LEU A 267 10.39 -6.20 20.40
N LYS A 268 9.66 -5.42 19.62
CA LYS A 268 9.50 -3.98 19.79
C LYS A 268 8.04 -3.61 19.94
N LEU A 269 7.77 -2.61 20.77
CA LEU A 269 6.48 -1.97 20.91
C LEU A 269 6.42 -0.75 19.99
N THR A 270 5.45 -0.73 19.08
CA THR A 270 5.11 0.45 18.29
C THR A 270 3.69 0.89 18.62
N GLN A 271 3.38 2.16 18.41
CA GLN A 271 2.03 2.69 18.60
C GLN A 271 1.47 3.15 17.26
N GLY A 272 0.30 2.62 16.92
CA GLY A 272 -0.53 3.02 15.79
C GLY A 272 -1.70 3.90 16.24
N ARG A 273 -2.73 3.98 15.40
CA ARG A 273 -3.95 4.76 15.69
C ARG A 273 -4.85 4.03 16.70
N MET A 274 -4.74 4.39 17.98
CA MET A 274 -5.47 3.75 19.09
C MET A 274 -5.16 2.25 19.26
N VAL A 275 -3.93 1.85 18.92
CA VAL A 275 -3.46 0.46 19.00
C VAL A 275 -1.99 0.43 19.39
N PHE A 276 -1.62 -0.51 20.27
CA PHE A 276 -0.24 -0.92 20.48
C PHE A 276 0.07 -2.15 19.65
N GLU A 277 1.24 -2.19 19.03
CA GLU A 277 1.64 -3.29 18.16
C GLU A 277 2.98 -3.83 18.62
N VAL A 278 2.99 -5.11 18.95
CA VAL A 278 4.18 -5.87 19.31
C VAL A 278 4.66 -6.62 18.08
N ARG A 279 5.89 -6.35 17.65
CA ARG A 279 6.44 -6.91 16.41
C ARG A 279 7.87 -7.44 16.63
N PRO A 280 8.34 -8.42 15.85
CA PRO A 280 9.74 -8.79 15.82
C PRO A 280 10.66 -7.60 15.48
N THR A 281 11.80 -7.52 16.16
CA THR A 281 12.84 -6.52 15.88
C THR A 281 13.69 -7.00 14.70
N ILE A 282 13.10 -6.94 13.51
CA ILE A 282 13.79 -7.18 12.24
C ILE A 282 13.79 -5.91 11.39
N LYS A 283 14.75 -5.81 10.45
CA LYS A 283 14.83 -4.70 9.49
C LYS A 283 13.82 -4.92 8.36
N TRP A 284 12.53 -4.84 8.71
CA TRP A 284 11.41 -5.04 7.78
C TRP A 284 10.28 -4.04 8.08
N ASP A 285 9.69 -3.51 7.01
CA ASP A 285 8.60 -2.54 7.01
C ASP A 285 7.80 -2.64 5.70
N LYS A 286 6.73 -1.83 5.55
CA LYS A 286 5.90 -1.82 4.34
C LYS A 286 6.69 -1.40 3.09
N GLY A 287 7.73 -0.59 3.24
CA GLY A 287 8.65 -0.24 2.15
C GLY A 287 9.47 -1.44 1.67
N LYS A 288 10.00 -2.26 2.59
CA LYS A 288 10.68 -3.51 2.26
C LYS A 288 9.74 -4.53 1.60
N ALA A 289 8.48 -4.57 2.04
CA ALA A 289 7.45 -5.39 1.38
C ALA A 289 7.18 -4.95 -0.06
N LEU A 290 7.13 -3.63 -0.31
CA LEU A 290 7.01 -3.06 -1.66
C LEU A 290 8.20 -3.46 -2.53
N GLU A 291 9.44 -3.29 -2.05
CA GLU A 291 10.66 -3.68 -2.77
C GLU A 291 10.65 -5.17 -3.12
N PHE A 292 10.33 -6.04 -2.15
CA PHE A 292 10.23 -7.49 -2.37
C PHE A 292 9.17 -7.86 -3.42
N LEU A 293 8.01 -7.22 -3.38
CA LEU A 293 6.94 -7.47 -4.35
C LEU A 293 7.34 -7.01 -5.75
N LEU A 294 7.99 -5.86 -5.89
CA LEU A 294 8.53 -5.42 -7.18
C LEU A 294 9.58 -6.42 -7.71
N GLU A 295 10.50 -6.87 -6.86
CA GLU A 295 11.48 -7.90 -7.22
C GLU A 295 10.80 -9.20 -7.66
N SER A 296 9.84 -9.69 -6.89
CA SER A 296 9.08 -10.91 -7.18
C SER A 296 8.31 -10.85 -8.50
N LEU A 297 7.90 -9.64 -8.90
CA LEU A 297 7.21 -9.39 -10.17
C LEU A 297 8.18 -9.23 -11.36
N GLY A 298 9.49 -9.12 -11.10
CA GLY A 298 10.53 -8.89 -12.10
C GLY A 298 10.78 -7.40 -12.41
N PHE A 299 10.53 -6.52 -11.43
CA PHE A 299 10.64 -5.06 -11.55
C PHE A 299 11.65 -4.43 -10.58
N ALA A 300 12.55 -5.20 -9.97
CA ALA A 300 13.56 -4.70 -9.03
C ALA A 300 14.39 -3.53 -9.61
N ASP A 301 14.90 -3.70 -10.83
CA ASP A 301 15.81 -2.77 -11.50
C ASP A 301 15.25 -2.21 -12.81
N CYS A 302 13.93 -2.27 -12.99
CA CYS A 302 13.27 -1.80 -14.20
C CYS A 302 13.06 -0.28 -14.16
N ALA A 303 13.71 0.48 -15.06
CA ALA A 303 13.44 1.92 -15.22
C ALA A 303 12.04 2.21 -15.81
N ASP A 304 11.42 1.21 -16.44
CA ASP A 304 10.12 1.28 -17.10
C ASP A 304 8.96 0.76 -16.23
N VAL A 305 9.08 0.80 -14.89
CA VAL A 305 7.97 0.55 -13.96
C VAL A 305 7.46 1.85 -13.32
N LEU A 306 6.18 1.91 -12.94
CA LEU A 306 5.61 2.97 -12.13
C LEU A 306 4.85 2.34 -10.96
N PRO A 307 5.50 2.16 -9.80
CA PRO A 307 4.83 1.72 -8.60
C PRO A 307 3.92 2.84 -8.08
N VAL A 308 2.65 2.55 -7.83
CA VAL A 308 1.69 3.47 -7.21
C VAL A 308 1.32 2.90 -5.86
N TYR A 309 1.56 3.63 -4.78
CA TYR A 309 1.21 3.24 -3.42
C TYR A 309 0.19 4.20 -2.83
N ILE A 310 -0.90 3.68 -2.27
CA ILE A 310 -1.96 4.45 -1.62
C ILE A 310 -2.07 3.99 -0.16
N GLY A 311 -1.99 4.92 0.80
CA GLY A 311 -2.06 4.61 2.23
C GLY A 311 -2.41 5.81 3.11
N ASP A 312 -2.85 5.59 4.35
CA ASP A 312 -3.35 6.65 5.25
C ASP A 312 -2.48 6.89 6.48
N ASP A 313 -1.63 5.91 6.85
CA ASP A 313 -1.01 5.84 8.16
C ASP A 313 0.50 6.07 8.15
N ARG A 314 1.08 6.08 9.35
CA ARG A 314 2.52 6.31 9.54
C ARG A 314 3.37 5.17 8.98
N THR A 315 2.85 3.96 8.88
CA THR A 315 3.60 2.81 8.36
C THR A 315 3.70 2.86 6.84
N ASP A 316 2.75 3.50 6.16
CA ASP A 316 2.79 3.74 4.71
C ASP A 316 3.89 4.73 4.29
N GLU A 317 4.34 5.59 5.21
CA GLU A 317 5.50 6.46 4.98
C GLU A 317 6.77 5.69 4.62
N ASP A 318 6.92 4.46 5.11
CA ASP A 318 8.08 3.63 4.77
C ASP A 318 8.07 3.27 3.28
N ALA A 319 6.88 3.02 2.71
CA ALA A 319 6.69 2.80 1.28
C ALA A 319 6.88 4.10 0.48
N PHE A 320 6.31 5.22 0.92
CA PHE A 320 6.49 6.50 0.22
C PHE A 320 7.95 6.94 0.16
N LYS A 321 8.72 6.74 1.25
CA LYS A 321 10.16 6.99 1.26
C LYS A 321 10.93 6.11 0.29
N VAL A 322 10.54 4.84 0.12
CA VAL A 322 11.13 3.95 -0.90
C VAL A 322 10.91 4.54 -2.29
N LEU A 323 9.67 4.91 -2.64
CA LEU A 323 9.36 5.48 -3.96
C LEU A 323 10.16 6.75 -4.24
N ARG A 324 10.23 7.64 -3.25
CA ARG A 324 11.03 8.87 -3.32
C ARG A 324 12.51 8.59 -3.51
N ARG A 325 13.10 7.68 -2.73
CA ARG A 325 14.52 7.31 -2.84
C ARG A 325 14.86 6.68 -4.19
N ARG A 326 13.95 5.88 -4.75
CA ARG A 326 14.10 5.31 -6.10
C ARG A 326 13.95 6.35 -7.20
N GLY A 327 13.44 7.55 -6.89
CA GLY A 327 13.11 8.57 -7.88
C GLY A 327 11.99 8.16 -8.83
N GLN A 328 11.30 7.05 -8.52
CA GLN A 328 10.38 6.35 -9.42
C GLN A 328 9.17 5.84 -8.62
N GLY A 329 7.97 6.20 -9.10
CA GLY A 329 6.71 5.81 -8.50
C GLY A 329 5.94 6.99 -7.93
N VAL A 330 4.73 6.70 -7.45
CA VAL A 330 3.78 7.68 -6.94
C VAL A 330 3.28 7.22 -5.58
N GLY A 331 3.56 8.02 -4.54
CA GLY A 331 2.93 7.86 -3.23
C GLY A 331 1.72 8.77 -3.11
N ILE A 332 0.59 8.22 -2.65
CA ILE A 332 -0.67 8.95 -2.45
C ILE A 332 -1.11 8.75 -1.00
N LEU A 333 -1.15 9.85 -0.23
CA LEU A 333 -1.62 9.83 1.15
C LEU A 333 -3.14 10.01 1.23
N VAL A 334 -3.84 9.15 1.95
CA VAL A 334 -5.25 9.34 2.30
C VAL A 334 -5.36 10.10 3.63
N SER A 335 -5.75 11.37 3.59
CA SER A 335 -5.94 12.19 4.78
C SER A 335 -6.79 13.44 4.52
N LYS A 336 -7.75 13.70 5.41
CA LYS A 336 -8.49 14.98 5.46
C LYS A 336 -7.67 16.13 6.03
N HIS A 337 -6.64 15.80 6.82
CA HIS A 337 -5.86 16.77 7.58
C HIS A 337 -4.40 16.78 7.12
N PRO A 338 -3.73 17.95 7.15
CA PRO A 338 -2.30 18.04 6.85
C PRO A 338 -1.46 17.12 7.74
N LYS A 339 -0.68 16.25 7.10
CA LYS A 339 0.30 15.37 7.74
C LYS A 339 1.67 15.57 7.12
N GLU A 340 2.72 15.42 7.93
CA GLU A 340 4.06 15.29 7.38
C GLU A 340 4.12 13.98 6.60
N THR A 341 4.44 14.05 5.31
CA THR A 341 4.42 12.89 4.43
C THR A 341 5.49 12.97 3.34
N SER A 342 5.97 11.80 2.93
CA SER A 342 6.84 11.64 1.77
C SER A 342 6.05 11.42 0.47
N ALA A 343 4.72 11.25 0.55
CA ALA A 343 3.83 11.12 -0.59
C ALA A 343 3.88 12.35 -1.52
N SER A 344 3.64 12.13 -2.80
CA SER A 344 3.61 13.20 -3.81
C SER A 344 2.22 13.81 -3.96
N TYR A 345 1.18 13.02 -3.71
CA TYR A 345 -0.21 13.44 -3.84
C TYR A 345 -1.01 13.06 -2.60
N SER A 346 -2.23 13.62 -2.50
CA SER A 346 -3.18 13.28 -1.46
C SER A 346 -4.56 12.88 -2.00
N LEU A 347 -5.33 12.18 -1.18
CA LEU A 347 -6.78 11.95 -1.30
C LEU A 347 -7.39 12.27 0.06
N GLN A 348 -8.60 12.81 0.11
CA GLN A 348 -9.20 13.24 1.38
C GLN A 348 -9.73 12.05 2.20
N GLU A 349 -10.34 11.05 1.55
CA GLU A 349 -10.99 9.95 2.24
C GLU A 349 -11.06 8.65 1.43
N PRO A 350 -11.33 7.49 2.08
CA PRO A 350 -11.47 6.20 1.39
C PRO A 350 -12.46 6.19 0.23
N ALA A 351 -13.53 6.99 0.29
CA ALA A 351 -14.50 7.07 -0.80
C ALA A 351 -13.86 7.59 -2.10
N GLU A 352 -12.89 8.49 -2.00
CA GLU A 352 -12.12 9.00 -3.15
C GLU A 352 -11.18 7.94 -3.73
N ALA A 353 -10.69 7.00 -2.90
CA ALA A 353 -9.99 5.82 -3.39
C ALA A 353 -10.92 4.85 -4.15
N SER A 354 -12.25 4.94 -3.94
CA SER A 354 -13.22 3.91 -4.35
C SER A 354 -13.89 4.13 -5.70
N ALA A 355 -14.38 5.34 -5.99
CA ALA A 355 -15.67 5.35 -6.69
C ALA A 355 -15.57 5.49 -8.22
N THR A 356 -14.70 6.32 -8.79
CA THR A 356 -14.81 6.66 -10.22
C THR A 356 -13.47 6.93 -10.90
N SER A 357 -12.45 7.42 -10.17
CA SER A 357 -11.21 7.92 -10.80
C SER A 357 -10.07 6.91 -10.96
N LEU A 358 -9.99 5.81 -10.21
CA LEU A 358 -9.01 4.76 -10.54
C LEU A 358 -9.48 3.90 -11.73
N SER A 359 -10.76 3.53 -11.75
CA SER A 359 -11.30 2.59 -12.75
C SER A 359 -11.53 3.21 -14.12
N LEU A 360 -12.08 4.43 -14.23
CA LEU A 360 -12.31 5.06 -15.54
C LEU A 360 -11.00 5.45 -16.22
N SER A 361 -10.00 5.74 -15.39
CA SER A 361 -8.89 6.59 -15.77
C SER A 361 -7.61 5.77 -16.03
N LEU A 362 -7.50 4.57 -15.44
CA LEU A 362 -6.62 3.51 -15.96
C LEU A 362 -7.18 2.83 -17.21
N SER A 363 -8.51 2.75 -17.37
CA SER A 363 -9.15 2.18 -18.56
C SER A 363 -8.90 3.02 -19.82
N LEU A 364 -8.97 4.35 -19.72
CA LEU A 364 -8.68 5.28 -20.83
C LEU A 364 -7.19 5.28 -21.24
N SER A 365 -6.27 5.06 -20.29
CA SER A 365 -4.82 4.95 -20.58
C SER A 365 -4.47 3.70 -21.41
N LEU A 366 -5.31 2.66 -21.34
CA LEU A 366 -5.14 1.41 -22.10
C LEU A 366 -5.73 1.47 -23.52
N GLU A 367 -6.73 2.30 -23.77
CA GLU A 367 -7.26 2.52 -25.14
C GLU A 367 -6.28 3.34 -25.99
N SER A 368 -5.57 4.30 -25.38
CA SER A 368 -4.55 5.11 -26.05
C SER A 368 -3.25 4.34 -26.36
N SER A 369 -2.96 3.26 -25.63
CA SER A 369 -1.77 2.40 -25.87
C SER A 369 -2.04 1.24 -26.85
N ARG A 370 -3.29 1.00 -27.24
CA ARG A 370 -3.67 0.03 -28.28
C ARG A 370 -3.70 0.61 -29.70
N SER A 371 -3.61 1.93 -29.87
CA SER A 371 -3.76 2.60 -31.17
C SER A 371 -2.47 2.78 -31.98
N LEU A 372 -1.32 2.20 -31.57
CA LEU A 372 -0.14 2.09 -32.43
C LEU A 372 0.52 0.71 -32.25
N PRO A 373 0.72 -0.03 -33.36
CA PRO A 373 1.96 0.14 -34.09
C PRO A 373 1.77 0.38 -35.59
N GLY A 374 2.72 1.14 -36.14
CA GLY A 374 2.78 1.53 -37.54
C GLY A 374 2.89 0.37 -38.53
N GLY A 375 2.11 0.46 -39.60
CA GLY A 375 2.38 -0.19 -40.86
C GLY A 375 3.43 0.62 -41.62
N ARG A 376 4.65 0.10 -41.65
CA ARG A 376 5.72 0.55 -42.55
C ARG A 376 5.24 0.31 -43.98
N ALA A 377 4.98 1.38 -44.73
CA ALA A 377 4.67 1.30 -46.15
C ALA A 377 5.87 0.70 -46.89
N VAL A 378 5.72 -0.54 -47.34
CA VAL A 378 6.58 -1.12 -48.37
C VAL A 378 5.89 -0.83 -49.69
N GLY A 379 6.50 0.04 -50.50
CA GLY A 379 6.05 0.29 -51.86
C GLY A 379 6.18 -0.97 -52.70
N VAL A 380 5.09 -1.37 -53.34
CA VAL A 380 5.11 -2.31 -54.46
C VAL A 380 4.22 -1.73 -55.57
N ALA A 381 4.77 -1.81 -56.77
CA ALA A 381 4.32 -1.16 -57.99
C ALA A 381 2.92 -1.61 -58.47
N GLY A 382 2.40 -0.80 -59.40
CA GLY A 382 1.00 -0.76 -59.81
C GLY A 382 0.39 -2.03 -60.40
N LEU A 383 -0.94 -2.11 -60.25
CA LEU A 383 -1.83 -2.78 -61.19
C LEU A 383 -3.16 -1.98 -61.27
N PRO A 384 -3.85 -1.94 -62.43
CA PRO A 384 -4.92 -0.99 -62.75
C PRO A 384 -6.30 -1.41 -62.18
N PRO A 385 -7.29 -0.48 -62.13
CA PRO A 385 -8.57 -0.72 -61.47
C PRO A 385 -9.53 -1.59 -62.31
N PRO A 386 -10.46 -2.32 -61.67
CA PRO A 386 -11.47 -3.11 -62.38
C PRO A 386 -12.66 -2.23 -62.83
N PRO A 387 -13.38 -2.62 -63.91
CA PRO A 387 -14.49 -1.85 -64.45
C PRO A 387 -15.80 -2.10 -63.70
N SER A 388 -16.63 -1.06 -63.69
CA SER A 388 -18.02 -1.03 -63.24
C SER A 388 -18.99 -1.66 -64.26
N ALA A 389 -19.94 -2.50 -63.85
CA ALA A 389 -21.25 -2.63 -64.51
C ALA A 389 -22.26 -3.52 -63.75
N SER A 390 -23.44 -2.92 -63.48
CA SER A 390 -24.82 -3.44 -63.61
C SER A 390 -25.29 -4.77 -62.98
N ALA A 391 -26.31 -4.65 -62.11
CA ALA A 391 -27.34 -5.67 -61.83
C ALA A 391 -28.32 -5.82 -63.02
N PRO A 392 -28.99 -6.98 -63.21
CA PRO A 392 -30.37 -7.20 -62.70
C PRO A 392 -30.70 -8.72 -62.44
N PRO A 393 -31.96 -9.20 -62.37
CA PRO A 393 -32.88 -9.10 -61.23
C PRO A 393 -33.45 -10.46 -60.73
N LEU A 394 -34.26 -10.34 -59.67
CA LEU A 394 -35.15 -11.30 -58.97
C LEU A 394 -35.72 -12.51 -59.74
N ALA A 395 -35.72 -13.66 -59.06
CA ALA A 395 -36.76 -14.70 -59.17
C ALA A 395 -37.04 -15.37 -57.79
N ARG A 396 -38.32 -15.48 -57.44
CA ARG A 396 -38.94 -16.32 -56.37
C ARG A 396 -39.77 -17.41 -57.08
N PRO A 397 -40.47 -18.32 -56.37
CA PRO A 397 -40.04 -19.27 -55.34
C PRO A 397 -40.47 -20.72 -55.72
N ALA A 398 -40.10 -21.76 -54.96
CA ALA A 398 -40.73 -23.07 -55.05
C ALA A 398 -41.03 -23.66 -53.67
N LEU A 399 -42.24 -24.22 -53.59
CA LEU A 399 -42.98 -24.80 -52.48
C LEU A 399 -42.51 -26.22 -52.09
N ALA A 400 -43.15 -26.73 -51.03
CA ALA A 400 -43.30 -28.13 -50.59
C ALA A 400 -42.21 -28.63 -49.62
N THR A 401 -42.49 -29.31 -48.50
CA THR A 401 -43.73 -29.82 -47.88
C THR A 401 -43.41 -30.24 -46.44
N LEU A 402 -44.43 -30.21 -45.56
CA LEU A 402 -44.44 -30.76 -44.20
C LEU A 402 -44.19 -32.28 -44.13
N THR A 403 -43.52 -32.75 -43.07
CA THR A 403 -43.89 -33.97 -42.32
C THR A 403 -43.32 -33.97 -40.88
N HIS A 404 -44.23 -33.87 -39.90
CA HIS A 404 -44.35 -34.60 -38.62
C HIS A 404 -43.13 -35.16 -37.80
N ILE A 405 -43.01 -34.58 -36.59
CA ILE A 405 -42.83 -35.11 -35.20
C ILE A 405 -43.16 -36.63 -35.01
N PRO A 406 -42.45 -37.44 -34.16
CA PRO A 406 -42.53 -37.28 -32.69
C PRO A 406 -41.33 -37.60 -31.77
N LEU A 407 -41.46 -37.00 -30.58
CA LEU A 407 -40.78 -37.28 -29.31
C LEU A 407 -41.07 -38.70 -28.79
N SER A 408 -40.08 -39.26 -28.08
CA SER A 408 -40.16 -40.20 -26.93
C SER A 408 -38.73 -40.24 -26.34
N LEU A 409 -38.43 -40.19 -25.05
CA LEU A 409 -39.15 -40.33 -23.78
C LEU A 409 -38.39 -39.56 -22.70
#